data_AF-A0A1Y1BF56-F1
#
_entry.id   AF-A0A1Y1BF56-F1
#
_cell.length_a   1.000
_cell.length_b   1.000
_cell.length_c   1.000
_cell.angle_alpha   90.00
_cell.angle_beta   90.00
_cell.angle_gamma   90.00
#
_symmetry.space_group_name_H-M   'P 1'
#
loop_
_entity.id
_entity.type
_entity.pdbx_description
1 polymer ?
#
loop_
_entity_poly.entity_id
_entity_poly.type
_entity_poly.pdbx_seq_one_letter_code
_entity_poly.pdbx_strand_id
1 'polypeptide(L)' 'MNTQVTLDNPHNYSSGSFSQEAAGMCIWLIALSFCAIVAFEKGDFAEMENFSYHQVRLMEYAREHSEWDNIARVID' A
#
# COMPACT_ATOMS: atom_id res chain seq x y z
N MET A 1 -7.39 -14.23 19.13
CA MET A 1 -8.14 -14.41 17.87
C MET A 1 -7.50 -13.47 16.85
N ASN A 2 -6.97 -13.98 15.74
CA ASN A 2 -6.50 -13.13 14.65
C ASN A 2 -7.73 -12.61 13.90
N THR A 3 -8.19 -11.42 14.27
CA THR A 3 -9.28 -10.75 13.57
C THR A 3 -8.80 -10.42 12.17
N GLN A 4 -9.44 -11.03 11.16
CA GLN A 4 -9.17 -10.68 9.78
C GLN A 4 -9.84 -9.37 9.41
N VAL A 5 -9.19 -8.62 8.54
CA VAL A 5 -9.68 -7.36 7.99
C VAL A 5 -9.93 -7.57 6.50
N THR A 6 -11.17 -7.34 6.07
CA THR A 6 -11.50 -7.35 4.65
C THR A 6 -11.18 -5.98 4.06
N LEU A 7 -10.39 -5.96 3.00
CA LEU A 7 -10.14 -4.77 2.19
C LEU A 7 -10.77 -4.96 0.81
N ASP A 8 -11.39 -3.90 0.31
CA ASP A 8 -11.96 -3.79 -1.03
C ASP A 8 -11.31 -2.59 -1.72
N ASN A 9 -10.63 -2.83 -2.83
CA ASN A 9 -10.03 -1.80 -3.66
C ASN A 9 -10.88 -1.64 -4.94
N PRO A 10 -11.75 -0.62 -5.00
CA PRO A 10 -12.61 -0.40 -6.15
C PRO A 10 -11.85 0.08 -7.40
N HIS A 11 -10.59 0.53 -7.27
CA HIS A 11 -9.80 1.01 -8.39
C HIS A 11 -9.38 -0.12 -9.34
N ASN A 12 -9.12 -1.31 -8.81
CA ASN A 12 -8.74 -2.50 -9.58
C ASN A 12 -9.75 -3.66 -9.41
N TYR A 13 -10.89 -3.40 -8.76
CA TYR A 13 -11.95 -4.37 -8.47
C TYR A 13 -11.48 -5.61 -7.71
N SER A 14 -10.43 -5.46 -6.90
CA SER A 14 -9.89 -6.55 -6.08
C SER A 14 -10.33 -6.41 -4.63
N SER A 15 -10.52 -7.56 -3.98
CA SER A 15 -10.78 -7.62 -2.54
C SER A 15 -10.05 -8.80 -1.91
N GLY A 16 -9.75 -8.70 -0.61
CA GLY A 16 -9.04 -9.74 0.13
C GLY A 16 -9.30 -9.66 1.63
N SER A 17 -9.11 -10.79 2.32
CA SER A 17 -9.14 -10.89 3.78
C SER A 17 -7.72 -11.04 4.28
N PHE A 18 -7.31 -10.17 5.20
CA PHE A 18 -5.93 -9.99 5.61
C PHE A 18 -5.77 -10.10 7.13
N SER A 19 -4.57 -10.43 7.60
CA SER A 19 -4.19 -10.05 8.97
C SER A 19 -4.22 -8.51 9.13
N GLN A 20 -4.27 -8.03 10.38
CA GLN A 20 -4.22 -6.59 10.64
C GLN A 20 -2.93 -5.95 10.12
N GLU A 21 -1.81 -6.69 10.18
CA GLU A 21 -0.52 -6.24 9.69
C GLU A 21 -0.52 -6.11 8.16
N ALA A 22 -0.95 -7.15 7.45
CA ALA A 22 -1.07 -7.11 5.98
C ALA A 22 -2.07 -6.04 5.51
N ALA A 23 -3.19 -5.87 6.23
CA ALA A 23 -4.13 -4.79 5.95
C ALA A 23 -3.48 -3.40 6.11
N GLY A 24 -2.69 -3.21 7.18
CA GLY A 24 -1.92 -1.99 7.39
C GLY A 24 -0.91 -1.72 6.27
N MET A 25 -0.23 -2.75 5.80
CA MET A 25 0.68 -2.63 4.64
C MET A 25 -0.06 -2.18 3.38
N CYS A 26 -1.19 -2.80 3.03
CA CYS A 26 -2.00 -2.40 1.89
C CYS A 26 -2.41 -0.91 1.97
N ILE A 27 -2.94 -0.50 3.12
CA ILE A 27 -3.39 0.89 3.34
C ILE A 27 -2.23 1.87 3.16
N TRP A 28 -1.07 1.61 3.77
CA TRP A 28 0.08 2.51 3.68
C TRP A 28 0.71 2.55 2.29
N LEU A 29 0.78 1.42 1.57
CA LEU A 29 1.28 1.39 0.20
C LEU A 29 0.42 2.25 -0.74
N ILE A 30 -0.91 2.16 -0.61
CA ILE A 30 -1.85 2.97 -1.39
C ILE A 30 -1.74 4.45 -0.98
N ALA A 31 -1.74 4.75 0.33
CA ALA A 31 -1.67 6.11 0.83
C ALA A 31 -0.37 6.83 0.40
N LEU A 32 0.77 6.16 0.51
CA LEU A 32 2.06 6.73 0.11
C LEU A 32 2.12 7.00 -1.41
N SER A 33 1.60 6.07 -2.22
CA SER A 33 1.49 6.27 -3.67
C SER A 33 0.61 7.47 -4.02
N PHE A 34 -0.56 7.58 -3.39
CA PHE A 34 -1.46 8.72 -3.58
C PHE A 34 -0.84 10.04 -3.14
N CYS A 35 -0.19 10.08 -1.97
CA CYS A 35 0.48 11.28 -1.48
C CYS A 35 1.64 11.73 -2.40
N ALA A 36 2.39 10.78 -2.98
CA ALA A 36 3.42 11.10 -3.97
C ALA A 36 2.83 11.78 -5.23
N ILE A 37 1.70 11.25 -5.74
CA ILE A 37 0.99 11.86 -6.88
C ILE A 37 0.52 13.28 -6.53
N VAL A 38 -0.09 13.48 -5.35
CA VAL A 38 -0.55 14.80 -4.91
C VAL A 38 0.62 15.79 -4.75
N ALA A 39 1.77 15.34 -4.25
CA ALA A 39 2.96 16.18 -4.14
C ALA A 39 3.50 16.58 -5.52
N PHE A 40 3.54 15.63 -6.46
CA PHE A 40 3.89 15.88 -7.86
C PHE A 40 2.97 16.91 -8.52
N GLU A 41 1.64 16.78 -8.36
CA GLU A 41 0.66 17.72 -8.91
C GLU A 41 0.81 19.14 -8.35
N LYS A 42 1.36 19.29 -7.14
CA LYS A 42 1.66 20.58 -6.51
C LYS A 42 3.05 21.12 -6.86
N GLY A 43 3.88 20.36 -7.57
CA GLY A 43 5.27 20.70 -7.86
C GLY A 43 6.23 20.55 -6.66
N ASP A 44 5.81 19.84 -5.61
CA ASP A 44 6.65 19.55 -4.44
C ASP A 44 7.42 18.25 -4.64
N PHE A 45 8.49 18.33 -5.43
CA PHE A 45 9.28 17.15 -5.81
C PHE A 45 10.04 16.53 -4.63
N ALA A 46 10.44 17.33 -3.64
CA ALA A 46 11.13 16.81 -2.46
C ALA A 46 10.20 15.91 -1.64
N GLU A 47 8.95 16.32 -1.45
CA GLU A 47 7.96 15.53 -0.73
C GLU A 47 7.49 14.32 -1.56
N MET A 48 7.37 14.46 -2.88
CA MET A 48 7.13 13.32 -3.79
C MET A 48 8.20 12.25 -3.62
N GLU A 49 9.48 12.62 -3.68
CA GLU A 49 10.61 11.70 -3.50
C GLU A 49 10.58 11.04 -2.11
N ASN A 50 10.26 11.79 -1.07
CA ASN A 50 10.15 11.27 0.29
C ASN A 50 9.04 10.20 0.41
N PHE A 51 7.85 10.45 -0.15
CA PHE A 51 6.78 9.45 -0.15
C PHE A 51 7.12 8.22 -1.01
N SER A 52 7.68 8.42 -2.20
CA SER A 52 8.13 7.32 -3.06
C SER A 52 9.21 6.46 -2.37
N TYR A 53 10.15 7.08 -1.67
CA TYR A 53 11.17 6.37 -0.91
C TYR A 53 10.56 5.43 0.14
N HIS A 54 9.64 5.96 0.96
CA HIS A 54 8.97 5.15 1.98
C HIS A 54 8.07 4.07 1.38
N GLN A 55 7.41 4.35 0.26
CA GLN A 55 6.58 3.38 -0.46
C GLN A 55 7.43 2.19 -0.95
N VAL A 56 8.60 2.46 -1.54
CA VAL A 56 9.52 1.41 -2.00
C VAL A 56 10.03 0.58 -0.83
N ARG A 57 10.43 1.22 0.28
CA ARG A 57 10.91 0.50 1.47
C ARG A 57 9.84 -0.40 2.09
N LEU A 58 8.59 0.06 2.12
CA LEU A 58 7.46 -0.74 2.60
C LEU A 58 7.13 -1.87 1.61
N MET A 59 7.24 -1.63 0.31
CA MET A 59 7.03 -2.64 -0.73
C MET A 59 8.05 -3.77 -0.62
N GLU A 60 9.33 -3.45 -0.38
CA GLU A 60 10.38 -4.43 -0.13
C GLU A 60 10.07 -5.28 1.11
N TYR A 61 9.63 -4.66 2.20
CA TYR A 61 9.22 -5.37 3.40
C TYR A 61 8.00 -6.28 3.16
N ALA A 62 6.97 -5.77 2.47
CA ALA A 62 5.75 -6.51 2.19
C ALA A 62 5.97 -7.74 1.30
N ARG A 63 6.98 -7.71 0.42
CA ARG A 63 7.36 -8.85 -0.44
C ARG A 63 7.83 -10.08 0.34
N GLU A 64 8.35 -9.89 1.54
CA GLU A 64 8.78 -10.99 2.41
C GLU A 64 7.64 -11.53 3.27
N HIS A 65 6.47 -10.88 3.27
CA HIS A 65 5.33 -11.27 4.08
C HIS A 65 4.62 -12.50 3.51
N SER A 66 4.14 -13.40 4.36
CA SER A 66 3.45 -14.63 3.94
C SER A 66 2.15 -14.39 3.16
N GLU A 67 1.59 -13.18 3.25
CA GLU A 67 0.37 -12.76 2.54
C GLU A 67 0.68 -11.93 1.28
N TRP A 68 1.94 -11.87 0.83
CA TRP A 68 2.39 -11.03 -0.29
C TRP A 68 1.52 -11.15 -1.54
N ASP A 69 1.18 -12.36 -1.98
CA ASP A 69 0.39 -12.56 -3.21
C ASP A 69 -0.99 -11.86 -3.14
N ASN A 70 -1.60 -11.85 -1.95
CA ASN A 70 -2.86 -11.13 -1.73
C ASN A 70 -2.65 -9.62 -1.61
N ILE A 71 -1.57 -9.19 -0.98
CA ILE A 71 -1.20 -7.77 -0.87
C ILE A 71 -0.97 -7.20 -2.28
N ALA A 72 -0.12 -7.84 -3.08
CA ALA A 72 0.22 -7.45 -4.45
C ALA A 72 -1.02 -7.32 -5.32
N ARG A 73 -1.96 -8.28 -5.22
CA ARG A 73 -3.23 -8.22 -5.95
C ARG A 73 -4.10 -7.03 -5.54
N VAL A 74 -4.08 -6.63 -4.27
CA VAL A 74 -4.95 -5.54 -3.78
C VAL A 74 -4.39 -4.16 -4.07
N ILE A 75 -3.07 -4.00 -4.12
CA ILE A 75 -2.42 -2.70 -4.33
C ILE A 75 -2.09 -2.38 -5.80
N ASP A 76 -2.30 -3.32 -6.72
CA ASP A 76 -2.11 -3.15 -8.17
C ASP A 76 -2.99 -2.02 -8.75
#